data_AF-A0A645HV45-F1
#
_entry.id   AF-A0A645HV45-F1
#
_cell.length_a   1.000
_cell.length_b   1.000
_cell.length_c   1.000
_cell.angle_alpha   90.00
_cell.angle_beta   90.00
_cell.angle_gamma   90.00
#
_symmetry.space_group_name_H-M   'P 1'
#
loop_
_entity.id
_entity.type
_entity.pdbx_description
1 polymer ?
#
loop_
_entity_poly.entity_id
_entity_poly.type
_entity_poly.pdbx_seq_one_letter_code
_entity_poly.pdbx_strand_id
1 'polypeptide(L)'
;MDLSLDKQYMVASCSQLPHLSLYSIKDNKLSKVWEKMIFKPKYKLTNSWIKIDNEQLSGFSGPIIRNQCIYLCSHGLTKGEWIKEDKTGRKTNHTYILVFNLKGEFVRSYVMDKYVIVYAVSPDGRTLYAVIDDPDLYIAKYSLYEK
;
A
#
# COMPACT_ATOMS: atom_id res chain seq x y z
N MET A 1 4.37 -1.70 -7.92
CA MET A 1 3.41 -1.74 -9.06
C MET A 1 2.95 -3.17 -9.25
N ASP A 2 1.78 -3.40 -9.84
CA ASP A 2 1.26 -4.73 -10.17
C ASP A 2 0.32 -4.66 -11.39
N LEU A 3 0.11 -5.81 -12.04
CA LEU A 3 -0.76 -5.98 -13.20
C LEU A 3 -2.00 -6.79 -12.82
N SER A 4 -3.15 -6.42 -13.39
CA SER A 4 -4.34 -7.26 -13.30
C SER A 4 -4.12 -8.56 -14.07
N LEU A 5 -4.83 -9.63 -13.67
CA LEU A 5 -4.67 -10.96 -14.27
C LEU A 5 -5.01 -10.99 -15.76
N ASP A 6 -6.01 -10.21 -16.17
CA ASP A 6 -6.42 -10.00 -17.56
C ASP A 6 -5.52 -9.02 -18.32
N LYS A 7 -4.51 -8.46 -17.63
CA LYS A 7 -3.56 -7.46 -18.14
C LYS A 7 -4.22 -6.22 -18.73
N GLN A 8 -5.45 -5.91 -18.33
CA GLN A 8 -6.16 -4.69 -18.76
C GLN A 8 -5.77 -3.47 -17.92
N TYR A 9 -5.24 -3.69 -16.72
CA TYR A 9 -4.90 -2.63 -15.78
C TYR A 9 -3.53 -2.81 -15.14
N MET A 10 -2.90 -1.69 -14.82
CA MET A 10 -1.70 -1.62 -14.00
C MET A 10 -1.94 -0.63 -12.85
N VAL A 11 -1.54 -1.02 -11.65
CA VAL A 11 -1.58 -0.14 -10.47
C VAL A 11 -0.16 0.21 -10.03
N ALA A 12 0.04 1.48 -9.66
CA ALA A 12 1.29 1.96 -9.07
C ALA A 12 1.01 2.79 -7.82
N SER A 13 1.90 2.70 -6.84
CA SER A 13 1.84 3.49 -5.60
C SER A 13 3.22 4.06 -5.28
N CYS A 14 3.27 5.05 -4.39
CA CYS A 14 4.52 5.58 -3.86
C CYS A 14 4.73 5.13 -2.41
N SER A 15 5.94 4.70 -2.05
CA SER A 15 6.27 4.30 -0.67
C SER A 15 6.43 5.50 0.27
N GLN A 16 6.65 6.70 -0.26
CA GLN A 16 6.94 7.90 0.54
C GLN A 16 5.76 8.88 0.61
N LEU A 17 4.87 8.82 -0.38
CA LEU A 17 3.69 9.69 -0.47
C LEU A 17 2.45 8.81 -0.54
N PRO A 18 1.30 9.28 -0.06
CA PRO A 18 0.03 8.55 -0.10
C PRO A 18 -0.57 8.59 -1.52
N HIS A 19 0.25 8.31 -2.53
CA HIS A 19 -0.08 8.36 -3.94
C HIS A 19 -0.47 6.98 -4.46
N LEU A 20 -1.53 6.95 -5.26
CA LEU A 20 -2.00 5.78 -5.98
C LEU A 20 -2.40 6.20 -7.40
N SER A 21 -2.01 5.42 -8.40
CA SER A 21 -2.42 5.61 -9.78
C SER A 21 -2.85 4.31 -10.43
N LEU A 22 -3.82 4.42 -11.32
CA LEU A 22 -4.32 3.32 -12.15
C LEU A 22 -4.12 3.68 -13.63
N TYR A 23 -3.63 2.71 -14.38
CA TYR A 23 -3.46 2.80 -15.82
C TYR A 23 -4.25 1.67 -16.48
N SER A 24 -4.85 1.97 -17.64
CA SER A 24 -5.37 0.95 -18.54
C SER A 24 -4.28 0.56 -19.53
N ILE A 25 -4.32 -0.70 -19.96
CA ILE A 25 -3.41 -1.26 -20.95
C ILE A 25 -4.25 -1.67 -22.15
N LYS A 26 -3.95 -1.10 -23.30
CA LYS A 26 -4.55 -1.49 -24.59
C LYS A 26 -3.48 -1.43 -25.67
N ASP A 27 -3.39 -2.48 -26.48
CA ASP A 27 -2.42 -2.56 -27.60
C ASP A 27 -0.97 -2.26 -27.17
N ASN A 28 -0.56 -2.81 -26.01
CA ASN A 28 0.74 -2.56 -25.37
C ASN A 28 1.02 -1.09 -25.02
N LYS A 29 0.00 -0.24 -24.98
CA LYS A 29 0.09 1.15 -24.55
C LYS A 29 -0.58 1.34 -23.20
N LEU A 30 0.09 2.11 -22.34
CA LEU A 30 -0.42 2.53 -21.05
C LEU A 30 -1.11 3.88 -21.17
N SER A 31 -2.35 3.97 -20.68
CA SER A 31 -3.11 5.20 -20.56
C SER A 31 -3.49 5.43 -19.10
N LYS A 32 -3.19 6.61 -18.54
CA LYS A 32 -3.56 6.93 -17.16
C LYS A 32 -5.08 7.03 -17.04
N VAL A 33 -5.70 6.21 -16.20
CA VAL A 33 -7.13 6.29 -15.89
C VAL A 33 -7.37 7.38 -14.85
N TRP A 34 -6.61 7.34 -13.77
CA TRP A 34 -6.61 8.35 -12.72
C TRP A 34 -5.34 8.28 -11.88
N GLU A 35 -5.10 9.35 -11.14
CA GLU A 35 -4.13 9.41 -10.05
C GLU A 35 -4.75 10.14 -8.85
N LYS A 36 -4.41 9.70 -7.64
CA LYS A 36 -4.96 10.24 -6.40
C LYS A 36 -3.87 10.35 -5.34
N MET A 37 -3.90 11.46 -4.62
CA MET A 37 -3.32 11.55 -3.27
C MET A 37 -4.42 11.13 -2.30
N ILE A 38 -4.36 9.88 -1.83
CA ILE A 38 -5.36 9.25 -0.96
C ILE A 38 -5.55 10.05 0.32
N PHE A 39 -4.44 10.60 0.84
CA PHE A 39 -4.44 11.55 1.94
C PHE A 39 -3.67 12.80 1.52
N LYS A 40 -4.02 13.95 2.07
CA LYS A 40 -3.27 15.19 1.82
C LYS A 40 -1.91 15.09 2.52
N PRO A 41 -0.77 15.12 1.80
CA PRO A 41 0.53 15.14 2.45
C PRO A 41 0.67 16.44 3.26
N LYS A 42 1.27 16.33 4.45
CA LYS A 42 1.68 17.50 5.22
C LYS A 42 2.95 18.07 4.58
N TYR A 43 3.05 19.39 4.49
CA TYR A 43 4.26 20.08 3.99
C TYR A 43 4.33 21.49 4.58
N LYS A 44 5.55 22.04 4.64
CA LYS A 44 5.79 23.44 5.02
C LYS A 44 6.27 24.23 3.81
N LEU A 45 5.72 25.43 3.63
CA LEU A 45 6.26 26.41 2.70
C LEU A 45 7.28 27.27 3.45
N THR A 46 8.51 27.34 2.95
CA THR A 46 9.58 28.18 3.53
C THR A 46 10.34 28.83 2.39
N ASN A 47 10.38 30.16 2.36
CA ASN A 47 11.03 30.95 1.29
C ASN A 47 10.58 30.54 -0.12
N SER A 48 9.27 30.32 -0.32
CA SER A 48 8.67 29.83 -1.58
C SER A 48 9.07 28.41 -1.99
N TRP A 49 9.74 27.65 -1.13
CA TRP A 49 10.05 26.24 -1.34
C TRP A 49 9.12 25.34 -0.52
N ILE A 50 8.70 24.24 -1.12
CA ILE A 50 8.01 23.16 -0.41
C ILE A 50 9.06 22.31 0.28
N LYS A 51 9.05 22.32 1.62
CA LYS A 51 9.83 21.42 2.45
C LYS A 51 8.94 20.28 2.91
N ILE A 52 9.31 19.06 2.51
CA ILE A 52 8.71 17.81 3.00
C ILE A 52 9.77 17.13 3.86
N ASP A 53 9.51 16.99 5.14
CA ASP A 53 10.40 16.28 6.06
C ASP A 53 9.95 14.82 6.26
N ASN A 54 10.83 14.00 6.85
CA ASN A 54 10.54 12.58 7.08
C ASN A 54 9.32 12.37 8.00
N GLU A 55 8.95 13.36 8.82
CA GLU A 55 7.78 13.30 9.72
C GLU A 55 6.46 13.52 8.96
N GLN A 56 6.51 13.72 7.65
CA GLN A 56 5.33 13.95 6.80
C GLN A 56 5.17 12.91 5.69
N LEU A 57 6.21 12.12 5.42
CA LEU A 57 6.22 11.10 4.38
C LEU A 57 5.58 9.81 4.89
N SER A 58 4.38 9.49 4.43
CA SER A 58 3.70 8.22 4.70
C SER A 58 3.02 7.75 3.42
N GLY A 59 3.49 6.65 2.86
CA GLY A 59 3.00 6.10 1.60
C GLY A 59 2.52 4.66 1.73
N PHE A 60 2.51 3.98 0.58
CA PHE A 60 2.00 2.63 0.44
C PHE A 60 3.02 1.71 -0.21
N SER A 61 3.13 0.48 0.29
CA SER A 61 3.96 -0.57 -0.28
C SER A 61 3.12 -1.72 -0.86
N GLY A 62 3.75 -2.53 -1.70
CA GLY A 62 3.19 -3.78 -2.23
C GLY A 62 1.84 -3.65 -2.96
N PRO A 63 1.62 -2.68 -3.87
CA PRO A 63 0.33 -2.55 -4.52
C PRO A 63 0.01 -3.81 -5.33
N ILE A 64 -1.18 -4.38 -5.13
CA ILE A 64 -1.67 -5.59 -5.80
C ILE A 64 -3.05 -5.33 -6.38
N ILE A 65 -3.34 -5.82 -7.58
CA ILE A 65 -4.67 -5.72 -8.21
C ILE A 65 -5.28 -7.10 -8.45
N ARG A 66 -6.29 -7.48 -7.67
CA ARG A 66 -6.97 -8.79 -7.76
C ARG A 66 -8.46 -8.60 -7.61
N ASN A 67 -9.25 -9.42 -8.30
CA ASN A 67 -10.71 -9.39 -8.24
C ASN A 67 -11.32 -7.97 -8.29
N GLN A 68 -10.89 -7.16 -9.27
CA GLN A 68 -11.35 -5.76 -9.46
C GLN A 68 -11.09 -4.82 -8.27
N CYS A 69 -10.20 -5.21 -7.36
CA CYS A 69 -9.78 -4.45 -6.19
C CYS A 69 -8.28 -4.20 -6.23
N ILE A 70 -7.87 -3.07 -5.64
CA ILE A 70 -6.50 -2.66 -5.41
C ILE A 70 -6.22 -2.81 -3.91
N TYR A 71 -5.18 -3.55 -3.57
CA TYR A 71 -4.72 -3.78 -2.22
C TYR A 71 -3.41 -3.02 -2.01
N LEU A 72 -3.32 -2.28 -0.91
CA LEU A 72 -2.12 -1.53 -0.51
C LEU A 72 -1.72 -1.88 0.92
N CYS A 73 -0.43 -2.04 1.17
CA CYS A 73 0.09 -2.10 2.53
C CYS A 73 0.43 -0.68 3.02
N SER A 74 0.00 -0.38 4.24
CA SER A 74 0.44 0.78 5.02
C SER A 74 0.81 0.32 6.42
N HIS A 75 1.80 0.96 7.03
CA HIS A 75 2.16 0.70 8.43
C HIS A 75 1.66 1.80 9.37
N GLY A 76 0.88 2.76 8.86
CA GLY A 76 0.40 3.90 9.65
C GLY A 76 1.47 4.88 10.11
N LEU A 77 2.75 4.60 9.82
CA LEU A 77 3.88 5.43 10.19
C LEU A 77 4.31 6.38 9.09
N THR A 78 4.89 7.49 9.53
CA THR A 78 5.75 8.35 8.73
C THR A 78 7.15 7.75 8.61
N LYS A 79 7.93 8.19 7.63
CA LYS A 79 9.33 7.78 7.44
C LYS A 79 10.19 8.10 8.66
N GLY A 80 9.91 9.21 9.35
CA GLY A 80 10.61 9.62 10.57
C GLY A 80 10.38 8.64 11.72
N GLU A 81 9.13 8.23 11.93
CA GLU A 81 8.76 7.20 12.92
C GLU A 81 9.39 5.85 12.58
N TRP A 82 9.36 5.47 11.29
CA TRP A 82 10.03 4.26 10.78
C TRP A 82 11.52 4.20 11.15
N ILE A 83 12.25 5.30 10.94
CA ILE A 83 13.68 5.39 11.29
C ILE A 83 13.90 5.29 12.81
N LYS A 84 12.97 5.83 13.62
CA LYS A 84 13.07 5.76 15.09
C LYS A 84 12.86 4.33 15.57
N GLU A 85 11.87 3.61 15.02
CA GLU A 85 11.64 2.21 15.37
C GLU A 85 12.82 1.31 15.01
N ASP A 86 13.35 1.45 13.80
CA ASP A 86 14.49 0.67 13.32
C ASP A 86 15.71 0.82 14.25
N LYS A 87 15.99 2.05 14.70
CA LYS A 87 17.06 2.33 15.68
C LYS A 87 16.83 1.72 17.06
N THR A 88 15.58 1.54 17.47
CA THR A 88 15.25 1.01 18.81
C THR A 88 15.01 -0.50 18.81
N GLY A 89 14.98 -1.14 17.64
CA GLY A 89 14.71 -2.57 17.49
C GLY A 89 13.28 -2.98 17.89
N ARG A 90 12.39 -2.02 18.13
CA ARG A 90 11.00 -2.27 18.51
C ARG A 90 10.08 -1.92 17.34
N LYS A 91 9.62 -2.93 16.60
CA LYS A 91 8.53 -2.80 15.63
C LYS A 91 7.22 -2.81 16.42
N THR A 92 6.63 -1.65 16.69
CA THR A 92 5.35 -1.56 17.43
C THR A 92 4.13 -1.57 16.52
N ASN A 93 4.35 -1.60 15.20
CA ASN A 93 3.29 -1.28 14.24
C ASN A 93 2.41 -2.45 13.85
N HIS A 94 1.13 -2.12 13.71
CA HIS A 94 0.18 -2.90 12.94
C HIS A 94 0.41 -2.64 11.44
N THR A 95 0.43 -3.71 10.65
CA THR A 95 0.24 -3.59 9.20
C THR A 95 -1.23 -3.38 8.91
N TYR A 96 -1.54 -2.43 8.04
CA TYR A 96 -2.86 -2.22 7.46
C TYR A 96 -2.85 -2.63 6.00
N ILE A 97 -3.78 -3.50 5.61
CA ILE A 97 -4.06 -3.78 4.20
C ILE A 97 -5.30 -2.98 3.81
N LEU A 98 -5.09 -1.94 3.02
CA LEU A 98 -6.14 -1.05 2.53
C LEU A 98 -6.65 -1.57 1.19
N VAL A 99 -7.97 -1.59 1.00
CA VAL A 99 -8.62 -2.06 -0.22
C VAL A 99 -9.36 -0.91 -0.88
N PHE A 100 -9.11 -0.72 -2.16
CA PHE A 100 -9.78 0.26 -3.02
C PHE A 100 -10.40 -0.46 -4.21
N ASN A 101 -11.47 0.11 -4.77
CA ASN A 101 -11.98 -0.36 -6.07
C ASN A 101 -11.19 0.27 -7.23
N LEU A 102 -11.48 -0.14 -8.47
CA LEU A 102 -10.84 0.44 -9.67
C LEU A 102 -11.20 1.91 -9.95
N LYS A 103 -12.16 2.49 -9.23
CA LYS A 103 -12.40 3.95 -9.26
C LYS A 103 -11.49 4.70 -8.27
N GLY A 104 -10.67 3.99 -7.50
CA GLY A 104 -9.82 4.53 -6.45
C GLY A 104 -10.64 5.01 -5.24
N GLU A 105 -11.80 4.41 -5.00
CA GLU A 105 -12.62 4.65 -3.80
C GLU A 105 -12.24 3.63 -2.73
N PHE A 106 -12.11 4.08 -1.50
CA PHE A 106 -11.82 3.19 -0.37
C PHE A 106 -13.01 2.25 -0.13
N VAL A 107 -12.73 0.96 -0.02
CA VAL A 107 -13.74 -0.08 0.22
C VAL A 107 -13.70 -0.53 1.68
N ARG A 108 -12.52 -0.95 2.14
CA ARG A 108 -12.31 -1.48 3.50
C ARG A 108 -10.83 -1.53 3.85
N SER A 109 -10.52 -1.81 5.11
CA SER A 109 -9.16 -2.11 5.57
C SER A 109 -9.15 -3.36 6.45
N TYR A 110 -8.03 -4.06 6.43
CA TYR A 110 -7.72 -5.13 7.37
C TYR A 110 -6.58 -4.67 8.26
N VAL A 111 -6.77 -4.78 9.58
CA VAL A 111 -5.72 -4.57 10.57
C VAL A 111 -5.08 -5.93 10.82
N MET A 112 -3.78 -6.03 10.57
CA MET A 112 -3.02 -7.25 10.78
C MET A 112 -2.49 -7.29 12.21
N ASP A 113 -2.46 -8.50 12.75
CA ASP A 113 -1.93 -8.83 14.07
C ASP A 113 -0.39 -8.82 14.11
N LYS A 114 0.24 -8.87 12.93
CA LYS A 114 1.68 -8.95 12.76
C LYS A 114 2.20 -7.93 11.76
N TYR A 115 3.50 -7.65 11.88
CA TYR A 115 4.26 -6.89 10.90
C TYR A 115 4.49 -7.71 9.62
N VAL A 116 3.93 -7.25 8.51
CA VAL A 116 4.06 -7.91 7.20
C VAL A 116 5.21 -7.28 6.40
N ILE A 117 6.17 -8.08 5.96
CA ILE A 117 7.28 -7.65 5.09
C ILE A 117 6.80 -7.51 3.64
N VAL A 118 6.14 -8.55 3.15
CA VAL A 118 5.61 -8.64 1.78
C VAL A 118 4.37 -9.52 1.82
N TYR A 119 3.45 -9.29 0.89
CA TYR A 119 2.24 -10.07 0.79
C TYR A 119 1.86 -10.35 -0.66
N ALA A 120 0.98 -11.33 -0.84
CA ALA A 120 0.30 -11.65 -2.07
C ALA A 120 -1.19 -11.88 -1.77
N VAL A 121 -2.05 -11.63 -2.76
CA VAL A 121 -3.49 -11.90 -2.67
C VAL A 121 -3.87 -12.92 -3.73
N SER A 122 -4.72 -13.89 -3.37
CA SER A 122 -5.23 -14.90 -4.29
C SER A 122 -6.00 -14.27 -5.47
N PRO A 123 -6.08 -14.97 -6.62
CA PRO A 123 -6.79 -14.46 -7.80
C PRO A 123 -8.23 -13.98 -7.53
N ASP A 124 -8.95 -14.68 -6.66
CA ASP A 124 -10.32 -14.38 -6.25
C ASP A 124 -10.43 -13.26 -5.19
N GLY A 125 -9.30 -12.73 -4.71
CA GLY A 125 -9.28 -11.67 -3.71
C GLY A 125 -9.64 -12.11 -2.29
N ARG A 126 -9.79 -13.42 -2.02
CA ARG A 126 -10.33 -13.94 -0.75
C ARG A 126 -9.27 -14.40 0.25
N THR A 127 -8.03 -14.57 -0.19
CA THR A 127 -6.92 -15.04 0.67
C THR A 127 -5.73 -14.12 0.51
N LEU A 128 -5.13 -13.74 1.63
CA LEU A 128 -3.84 -13.05 1.67
C LEU A 128 -2.77 -13.98 2.23
N TYR A 129 -1.63 -14.04 1.56
CA TYR A 129 -0.42 -14.70 2.04
C TYR A 129 0.60 -13.62 2.40
N ALA A 130 1.22 -13.70 3.57
CA ALA A 130 2.18 -12.71 4.05
C ALA A 130 3.44 -13.38 4.55
N VAL A 131 4.58 -12.76 4.29
CA VAL A 131 5.85 -13.08 4.96
C VAL A 131 5.96 -12.20 6.20
N ILE A 132 6.15 -12.83 7.35
CA ILE A 132 6.26 -12.21 8.67
C ILE A 132 7.62 -12.56 9.26
N ASP A 133 8.16 -11.62 10.03
CA ASP A 133 9.44 -11.72 10.75
C ASP A 133 9.19 -11.34 12.22
N ASP A 134 8.75 -12.33 13.00
CA ASP A 134 8.44 -12.19 14.44
C ASP A 134 8.10 -13.55 15.12
N PRO A 135 9.02 -14.24 15.84
CA PRO A 135 10.47 -13.97 16.01
C PRO A 135 11.35 -14.58 14.90
N ASP A 136 10.78 -15.49 14.10
CA ASP A 136 11.42 -16.12 12.95
C ASP A 136 10.69 -15.73 11.66
N LEU A 137 11.29 -16.06 10.52
CA LEU A 137 10.67 -15.85 9.21
C LEU A 137 9.66 -16.97 8.91
N TYR A 138 8.39 -16.61 8.73
CA TYR A 138 7.34 -17.57 8.33
C TYR A 138 6.33 -16.96 7.36
N ILE A 139 5.56 -17.84 6.72
CA ILE A 139 4.45 -17.46 5.84
C ILE A 139 3.14 -17.66 6.60
N ALA A 140 2.34 -16.61 6.69
CA ALA A 140 0.99 -16.66 7.23
C ALA A 140 -0.04 -16.59 6.10
N LYS A 141 -1.22 -17.18 6.36
CA LYS A 141 -2.39 -17.16 5.49
C LYS A 141 -3.55 -16.53 6.24
N TYR A 142 -4.14 -15.50 5.64
CA TYR A 142 -5.30 -14.77 6.17
C TYR A 142 -6.48 -14.88 5.22
N SER A 143 -7.68 -15.04 5.77
CA SER A 143 -8.91 -14.97 4.99
C SER A 143 -9.41 -13.54 4.92
N LEU A 144 -9.66 -13.05 3.71
CA LEU A 144 -10.22 -11.74 3.42
C LEU A 144 -11.73 -11.88 3.19
N TYR A 145 -12.50 -12.19 4.25
CA TYR A 145 -13.95 -12.31 4.16
C TYR A 145 -14.63 -10.93 4.16
N GLU A 146 -15.73 -10.83 3.44
CA GLU A 146 -16.68 -9.75 3.63
C GLU A 146 -17.46 -10.02 4.93
N LYS A 147 -17.19 -9.23 5.97
CA LYS A 147 -18.25 -8.96 6.96
C LYS A 147 -19.33 -8.11 6.29
#